data_AF-A0A956PKB9-F1
#
_entry.id   AF-A0A956PKB9-F1
#
_cell.length_a   1.000
_cell.length_b   1.000
_cell.length_c   1.000
_cell.angle_alpha   90.00
_cell.angle_beta   90.00
_cell.angle_gamma   90.00
#
_symmetry.space_group_name_H-M   'P 1'
#
loop_
_entity.id
_entity.type
_entity.pdbx_description
1 polymer ?
#
loop_
_entity_poly.entity_id
_entity_poly.type
_entity_poly.pdbx_seq_one_letter_code
_entity_poly.pdbx_strand_id
1 'polypeptide(L)'
;MIIPSIDLMDGKAVQLKQGKERVLTDERDPIELVKEFNRYGEVAVIDLDAALGKGDNLELIRQMCRHGDLRVGGGIRDKKRGQELLRSGARSLIIGTAATPEFLQHFPADRVMVALDQAKGEVLDKGWTRGTGETISQRAEKVASYCSGFLCTFVEDEGCMKGIQEEQALALADSLPHPITVAGGVAKGEEVARLSRAGLDVQVGMAMYTGHLDPVEVVVESLDFEKCPQMPTVVLDESGQLIMLAYSTPESLRLALKEGKGIYFSRSRSELWEKG
;
A
#
# COMPACT_ATOMS: atom_id res chain seq x y z
N MET A 1 0.32 8.65 0.56
CA MET A 1 -1.11 8.29 0.62
C MET A 1 -1.33 7.03 1.44
N ILE A 2 -2.58 6.72 1.84
CA ILE A 2 -2.90 5.41 2.44
C ILE A 2 -2.77 4.31 1.39
N ILE A 3 -2.15 3.18 1.79
CA ILE A 3 -2.02 1.96 1.00
C ILE A 3 -2.65 0.83 1.80
N PRO A 4 -3.93 0.51 1.61
CA PRO A 4 -4.55 -0.62 2.29
C PRO A 4 -3.81 -1.92 1.96
N SER A 5 -3.60 -2.81 2.93
CA SER A 5 -2.89 -4.06 2.72
C SER A 5 -3.75 -5.29 2.96
N ILE A 6 -3.65 -6.27 2.06
CA ILE A 6 -4.28 -7.58 2.13
C ILE A 6 -3.18 -8.64 2.17
N ASP A 7 -3.09 -9.37 3.28
CA ASP A 7 -2.22 -10.55 3.36
C ASP A 7 -3.03 -11.80 3.01
N LEU A 8 -2.53 -12.61 2.08
CA LEU A 8 -3.19 -13.84 1.61
C LEU A 8 -2.56 -15.08 2.22
N MET A 9 -3.39 -15.93 2.82
CA MET A 9 -3.00 -17.25 3.32
C MET A 9 -4.16 -18.24 3.13
N ASP A 10 -3.88 -19.40 2.54
CA ASP A 10 -4.86 -20.42 2.18
C ASP A 10 -6.02 -19.86 1.32
N GLY A 11 -5.71 -18.93 0.41
CA GLY A 11 -6.70 -18.25 -0.44
C GLY A 11 -7.61 -17.25 0.29
N LYS A 12 -7.35 -16.93 1.56
CA LYS A 12 -8.13 -15.98 2.37
C LYS A 12 -7.31 -14.77 2.77
N ALA A 13 -8.00 -13.64 2.98
CA ALA A 13 -7.39 -12.48 3.62
C ALA A 13 -7.22 -12.75 5.12
N VAL A 14 -6.01 -12.58 5.62
CA VAL A 14 -5.66 -12.78 7.02
C VAL A 14 -4.98 -11.55 7.59
N GLN A 15 -4.90 -11.48 8.91
CA GLN A 15 -4.00 -10.57 9.60
C GLN A 15 -3.12 -11.35 10.56
N LEU A 16 -1.81 -11.08 10.51
CA LEU A 16 -0.83 -11.65 11.40
C LEU A 16 -0.36 -10.61 12.42
N LYS A 17 -0.21 -11.03 13.67
CA LYS A 17 0.54 -10.28 14.67
C LYS A 17 2.01 -10.68 14.58
N GLN A 18 2.88 -9.68 14.41
CA GLN A 18 4.33 -9.87 14.24
C GLN A 18 4.68 -10.92 13.17
N GLY A 19 3.92 -10.98 12.07
CA GLY A 19 4.17 -11.87 10.94
C GLY A 19 4.09 -13.38 11.26
N LYS A 20 3.57 -13.77 12.43
CA LYS A 20 3.59 -15.18 12.90
C LYS A 20 2.25 -15.67 13.40
N GLU A 21 1.60 -14.91 14.26
CA GLU A 21 0.36 -15.34 14.91
C GLU A 21 -0.84 -14.87 14.08
N ARG A 22 -1.61 -15.80 13.52
CA ARG A 22 -2.86 -15.47 12.83
C ARG A 22 -3.88 -14.99 13.85
N VAL A 23 -4.23 -13.71 13.80
CA VAL A 23 -5.19 -13.10 14.75
C VAL A 23 -6.55 -12.84 14.13
N LEU A 24 -6.63 -12.75 12.81
CA LEU A 24 -7.89 -12.56 12.09
C LEU A 24 -7.84 -13.27 10.74
N THR A 25 -8.98 -13.84 10.35
CA THR A 25 -9.28 -14.23 8.97
C THR A 25 -10.51 -13.44 8.59
N ASP A 26 -10.44 -12.65 7.52
CA ASP A 26 -11.60 -11.93 7.02
C ASP A 26 -12.51 -12.91 6.27
N GLU A 27 -13.80 -12.84 6.52
CA GLU A 27 -14.79 -13.70 5.87
C GLU A 27 -15.20 -13.16 4.49
N ARG A 28 -14.87 -11.89 4.19
CA ARG A 28 -15.08 -11.30 2.86
C ARG A 28 -14.13 -11.93 1.85
N ASP A 29 -14.61 -12.05 0.61
CA ASP A 29 -13.79 -12.50 -0.50
C ASP A 29 -12.66 -11.48 -0.78
N PRO A 30 -11.40 -11.94 -1.02
CA PRO A 30 -10.28 -11.04 -1.30
C PRO A 30 -10.49 -10.11 -2.51
N ILE A 31 -11.28 -10.50 -3.51
CA ILE A 31 -11.62 -9.65 -4.65
C ILE A 31 -12.55 -8.52 -4.21
N GLU A 32 -13.52 -8.79 -3.34
CA GLU A 32 -14.40 -7.75 -2.79
C GLU A 32 -13.60 -6.77 -1.91
N LEU A 33 -12.64 -7.27 -1.13
CA LEU A 33 -11.71 -6.41 -0.39
C LEU A 33 -10.90 -5.49 -1.33
N VAL A 34 -10.41 -5.99 -2.46
CA VAL A 34 -9.71 -5.16 -3.45
C VAL A 34 -10.61 -4.08 -4.01
N LYS A 35 -11.85 -4.42 -4.40
CA LYS A 35 -12.81 -3.43 -4.92
C LYS A 35 -13.09 -2.33 -3.90
N GLU A 36 -13.23 -2.70 -2.63
CA GLU A 36 -13.44 -1.76 -1.53
C GLU A 36 -12.20 -0.89 -1.32
N PHE A 37 -11.03 -1.50 -1.15
CA PHE A 37 -9.80 -0.81 -0.75
C PHE A 37 -9.21 0.06 -1.86
N ASN A 38 -9.38 -0.33 -3.12
CA ASN A 38 -8.89 0.42 -4.27
C ASN A 38 -9.54 1.81 -4.40
N ARG A 39 -10.65 2.06 -3.69
CA ARG A 39 -11.29 3.37 -3.61
C ARG A 39 -10.46 4.39 -2.85
N TYR A 40 -9.58 3.94 -1.95
CA TYR A 40 -8.78 4.80 -1.08
C TYR A 40 -7.36 5.01 -1.59
N GLY A 41 -6.90 4.17 -2.52
CA GLY A 41 -5.54 4.18 -3.05
C GLY A 41 -5.15 2.85 -3.68
N GLU A 42 -3.89 2.74 -4.08
CA GLU A 42 -3.31 1.44 -4.47
C GLU A 42 -3.38 0.45 -3.31
N VAL A 43 -3.56 -0.84 -3.60
CA VAL A 43 -3.69 -1.89 -2.58
C VAL A 43 -2.41 -2.74 -2.56
N ALA A 44 -1.80 -2.88 -1.39
CA ALA A 44 -0.70 -3.83 -1.18
C ALA A 44 -1.28 -5.23 -0.99
N VAL A 45 -0.78 -6.22 -1.73
CA VAL A 45 -1.19 -7.62 -1.60
C VAL A 45 0.04 -8.48 -1.35
N ILE A 46 0.09 -9.16 -0.21
CA ILE A 46 1.23 -10.01 0.16
C ILE A 46 0.81 -11.48 0.14
N ASP A 47 1.40 -12.27 -0.75
CA ASP A 47 1.21 -13.72 -0.80
C ASP A 47 2.04 -14.42 0.28
N LEU A 48 1.43 -14.66 1.44
CA LEU A 48 2.12 -15.30 2.56
C LEU A 48 2.39 -16.78 2.29
N ASP A 49 1.57 -17.47 1.51
CA ASP A 49 1.80 -18.88 1.16
C ASP A 49 3.09 -19.03 0.35
N ALA A 50 3.30 -18.14 -0.62
CA ALA A 50 4.53 -18.10 -1.40
C ALA A 50 5.72 -17.59 -0.56
N ALA A 51 5.50 -16.58 0.29
CA ALA A 51 6.54 -16.10 1.21
C ALA A 51 7.03 -17.20 2.16
N LEU A 52 6.12 -18.05 2.64
CA LEU A 52 6.41 -19.18 3.53
C LEU A 52 6.83 -20.46 2.78
N GLY A 53 6.70 -20.49 1.46
CA GLY A 53 7.08 -21.65 0.63
C GLY A 53 6.14 -22.84 0.76
N LYS A 54 4.86 -22.60 1.10
CA LYS A 54 3.84 -23.64 1.31
C LYS A 54 2.88 -23.79 0.13
N GLY A 55 2.98 -22.92 -0.86
CA GLY A 55 2.09 -22.84 -2.01
C GLY A 55 2.19 -21.46 -2.64
N ASP A 56 1.18 -21.06 -3.39
CA ASP A 56 1.01 -19.69 -3.85
C ASP A 56 -0.46 -19.39 -4.18
N ASN A 57 -0.76 -18.09 -4.28
CA ASN A 57 -2.07 -17.56 -4.61
C ASN A 57 -2.10 -16.88 -6.00
N LEU A 58 -1.26 -17.32 -6.96
CA LEU A 58 -1.06 -16.59 -8.22
C LEU A 58 -2.34 -16.41 -9.03
N GLU A 59 -3.21 -17.42 -9.08
CA GLU A 59 -4.48 -17.33 -9.82
C GLU A 59 -5.47 -16.37 -9.15
N LEU A 60 -5.55 -16.38 -7.82
CA LEU A 60 -6.36 -15.43 -7.07
C LEU A 60 -5.85 -14.00 -7.27
N ILE A 61 -4.53 -13.78 -7.16
CA ILE A 61 -3.90 -12.48 -7.41
C ILE A 61 -4.18 -11.99 -8.83
N ARG A 62 -4.15 -12.88 -9.83
CA ARG A 62 -4.51 -12.54 -11.22
C ARG A 62 -5.95 -12.03 -11.33
N GLN A 63 -6.89 -12.62 -10.61
CA GLN A 63 -8.27 -12.15 -10.59
C GLN A 63 -8.38 -10.81 -9.86
N MET A 64 -7.71 -10.66 -8.72
CA MET A 64 -7.65 -9.41 -7.95
C MET A 64 -7.10 -8.24 -8.78
N CYS A 65 -6.05 -8.44 -9.58
CA CYS A 65 -5.45 -7.39 -10.44
C CYS A 65 -6.43 -6.80 -11.47
N ARG A 66 -7.56 -7.46 -11.74
CA ARG A 66 -8.59 -6.94 -12.66
C ARG A 66 -9.50 -5.91 -12.02
N HIS A 67 -9.43 -5.75 -10.69
CA HIS A 67 -10.36 -4.95 -9.90
C HIS A 67 -9.69 -3.79 -9.16
N GLY A 68 -8.36 -3.65 -9.25
CA GLY A 68 -7.65 -2.55 -8.63
C GLY A 68 -6.16 -2.53 -8.98
N ASP A 69 -5.52 -1.41 -8.62
CA ASP A 69 -4.09 -1.20 -8.81
C ASP A 69 -3.32 -1.82 -7.64
N LEU A 70 -2.63 -2.94 -7.90
CA LEU A 70 -2.03 -3.74 -6.84
C LEU A 70 -0.51 -3.63 -6.79
N ARG A 71 0.05 -3.37 -5.59
CA ARG A 71 1.46 -3.60 -5.26
C ARG A 71 1.59 -5.01 -4.71
N VAL A 72 2.25 -5.92 -5.43
CA VAL A 72 2.21 -7.35 -5.07
C VAL A 72 3.54 -7.85 -4.55
N GLY A 73 3.54 -8.37 -3.32
CA GLY A 73 4.68 -9.01 -2.67
C GLY A 73 4.44 -10.49 -2.34
N GLY A 74 5.45 -11.12 -1.76
CA GLY A 74 5.37 -12.50 -1.27
C GLY A 74 5.99 -13.54 -2.20
N GLY A 75 7.08 -14.15 -1.73
CA GLY A 75 7.69 -15.32 -2.37
C GLY A 75 8.37 -15.09 -3.73
N ILE A 76 8.61 -13.84 -4.15
CA ILE A 76 9.28 -13.52 -5.42
C ILE A 76 10.78 -13.82 -5.32
N ARG A 77 11.15 -15.08 -5.55
CA ARG A 77 12.54 -15.57 -5.44
C ARG A 77 13.18 -15.92 -6.79
N ASP A 78 12.37 -15.96 -7.84
CA ASP A 78 12.81 -16.25 -9.19
C ASP A 78 12.15 -15.31 -10.19
N LYS A 79 12.79 -15.20 -11.37
CA LYS A 79 12.36 -14.34 -12.47
C LYS A 79 10.98 -14.72 -12.99
N LYS A 80 10.64 -16.01 -13.01
CA LYS A 80 9.40 -16.52 -13.61
C LYS A 80 8.21 -15.98 -12.82
N ARG A 81 8.20 -16.13 -11.49
CA ARG A 81 7.12 -15.65 -10.63
C ARG A 81 6.92 -14.13 -10.75
N GLY A 82 7.99 -13.35 -10.67
CA GLY A 82 7.88 -11.88 -10.80
C GLY A 82 7.29 -11.47 -12.16
N GLN A 83 7.69 -12.13 -13.25
CA GLN A 83 7.11 -11.88 -14.58
C GLN A 83 5.65 -12.31 -14.68
N GLU A 84 5.26 -13.42 -14.04
CA GLU A 84 3.87 -13.86 -14.00
C GLU A 84 2.98 -12.86 -13.26
N LEU A 85 3.43 -12.31 -12.13
CA LEU A 85 2.69 -11.29 -11.38
C LEU A 85 2.54 -9.99 -12.20
N LEU A 86 3.60 -9.53 -12.86
CA LEU A 86 3.55 -8.37 -13.76
C LEU A 86 2.58 -8.60 -14.95
N ARG A 87 2.59 -9.80 -15.54
CA ARG A 87 1.67 -10.17 -16.63
C ARG A 87 0.23 -10.31 -16.17
N SER A 88 0.01 -10.70 -14.92
CA SER A 88 -1.32 -10.78 -14.31
C SER A 88 -1.95 -9.41 -14.06
N GLY A 89 -1.19 -8.31 -14.16
CA GLY A 89 -1.70 -6.95 -14.00
C GLY A 89 -1.35 -6.30 -12.66
N ALA A 90 -0.46 -6.90 -11.84
CA ALA A 90 0.12 -6.17 -10.71
C ALA A 90 0.67 -4.85 -11.23
N ARG A 91 0.62 -3.75 -10.47
CA ARG A 91 1.16 -2.43 -10.83
C ARG A 91 2.65 -2.33 -10.49
N SER A 92 3.06 -2.86 -9.35
CA SER A 92 4.46 -3.03 -8.97
C SER A 92 4.69 -4.34 -8.21
N LEU A 93 5.95 -4.80 -8.20
CA LEU A 93 6.39 -5.92 -7.37
C LEU A 93 7.02 -5.40 -6.08
N ILE A 94 6.68 -6.00 -4.94
CA ILE A 94 7.35 -5.78 -3.67
C ILE A 94 8.32 -6.94 -3.43
N ILE A 95 9.62 -6.66 -3.50
CA ILE A 95 10.68 -7.67 -3.39
C ILE A 95 11.50 -7.39 -2.13
N GLY A 96 11.45 -8.30 -1.15
CA GLY A 96 12.24 -8.24 0.08
C GLY A 96 13.53 -9.03 -0.03
N THR A 97 13.60 -10.19 0.63
CA THR A 97 14.84 -10.98 0.79
C THR A 97 15.61 -11.32 -0.50
N ALA A 98 14.95 -11.38 -1.65
CA ALA A 98 15.63 -11.65 -2.94
C ALA A 98 16.17 -10.38 -3.63
N ALA A 99 15.98 -9.18 -3.07
CA ALA A 99 16.31 -7.91 -3.69
C ALA A 99 17.82 -7.65 -3.73
N THR A 100 18.51 -8.28 -4.69
CA THR A 100 19.88 -7.96 -5.09
C THR A 100 19.87 -7.32 -6.47
N PRO A 101 20.86 -6.48 -6.84
CA PRO A 101 20.97 -5.91 -8.18
C PRO A 101 20.84 -6.95 -9.30
N GLU A 102 21.48 -8.12 -9.13
CA GLU A 102 21.48 -9.19 -10.12
C GLU A 102 20.11 -9.80 -10.34
N PHE A 103 19.26 -9.80 -9.31
CA PHE A 103 17.89 -10.27 -9.39
C PHE A 103 16.95 -9.19 -9.92
N LEU A 104 17.05 -7.97 -9.40
CA LEU A 104 16.15 -6.87 -9.72
C LEU A 104 16.25 -6.41 -11.19
N GLN A 105 17.43 -6.51 -11.81
CA GLN A 105 17.63 -6.20 -13.24
C GLN A 105 16.75 -7.01 -14.21
N HIS A 106 16.08 -8.07 -13.73
CA HIS A 106 15.15 -8.86 -14.53
C HIS A 106 13.76 -8.22 -14.68
N PHE A 107 13.50 -7.11 -13.98
CA PHE A 107 12.22 -6.42 -13.96
C PHE A 107 12.39 -4.93 -14.32
N PRO A 108 11.35 -4.27 -14.82
CA PRO A 108 11.37 -2.82 -15.03
C PRO A 108 11.52 -2.08 -13.69
N ALA A 109 12.50 -1.20 -13.56
CA ALA A 109 12.81 -0.50 -12.30
C ALA A 109 11.63 0.35 -11.80
N ASP A 110 10.87 0.96 -12.72
CA ASP A 110 9.64 1.72 -12.45
C ASP A 110 8.47 0.88 -11.91
N ARG A 111 8.64 -0.45 -11.93
CA ARG A 111 7.63 -1.43 -11.49
C ARG A 111 8.12 -2.29 -10.34
N VAL A 112 9.18 -1.89 -9.66
CA VAL A 112 9.78 -2.61 -8.54
C VAL A 112 9.87 -1.69 -7.32
N MET A 113 9.38 -2.22 -6.20
CA MET A 113 9.60 -1.69 -4.86
C MET A 113 10.43 -2.69 -4.06
N VAL A 114 11.41 -2.19 -3.30
CA VAL A 114 12.22 -3.05 -2.44
C VAL A 114 11.72 -2.96 -1.00
N ALA A 115 11.40 -4.10 -0.40
CA ALA A 115 11.06 -4.14 1.02
C ALA A 115 12.34 -4.13 1.86
N LEU A 116 12.43 -3.14 2.74
CA LEU A 116 13.50 -2.90 3.70
C LEU A 116 12.91 -3.05 5.10
N ASP A 117 12.77 -4.29 5.54
CA ASP A 117 12.32 -4.60 6.89
C ASP A 117 13.47 -4.35 7.87
N GLN A 118 13.22 -3.59 8.94
CA GLN A 118 14.26 -3.30 9.94
C GLN A 118 13.85 -3.64 11.36
N ALA A 119 14.85 -3.98 12.17
CA ALA A 119 14.79 -3.89 13.62
C ALA A 119 16.10 -3.31 14.14
N LYS A 120 16.04 -2.46 15.17
CA LYS A 120 17.22 -1.82 15.79
C LYS A 120 18.18 -1.13 14.80
N GLY A 121 17.66 -0.58 13.70
CA GLY A 121 18.45 0.12 12.67
C GLY A 121 19.21 -0.78 11.69
N GLU A 122 18.99 -2.09 11.73
CA GLU A 122 19.59 -3.08 10.84
C GLU A 122 18.53 -3.70 9.93
N VAL A 123 18.87 -3.89 8.64
CA VAL A 123 18.00 -4.59 7.69
C VAL A 123 17.93 -6.08 8.03
N LEU A 124 16.72 -6.62 8.06
CA LEU A 124 16.44 -8.02 8.30
C LEU A 124 16.08 -8.76 7.00
N ASP A 125 16.54 -10.00 6.93
CA ASP A 125 16.23 -10.97 5.87
C ASP A 125 15.57 -12.24 6.45
N LYS A 126 15.15 -13.14 5.56
CA LYS A 126 14.55 -14.45 5.89
C LYS A 126 13.32 -14.32 6.82
N GLY A 127 12.39 -13.44 6.48
CA GLY A 127 11.18 -13.22 7.27
C GLY A 127 11.49 -12.74 8.69
N TRP A 128 12.35 -11.72 8.78
CA TRP A 128 12.73 -11.03 10.03
C TRP A 128 13.54 -11.85 11.03
N THR A 129 14.16 -12.95 10.58
CA THR A 129 14.90 -13.85 11.47
C THR A 129 16.42 -13.64 11.43
N ARG A 130 16.94 -12.91 10.43
CA ARG A 130 18.38 -12.74 10.23
C ARG A 130 18.76 -11.30 9.91
N GLY A 131 19.58 -10.68 10.77
CA GLY A 131 20.23 -9.42 10.46
C GLY A 131 21.26 -9.56 9.33
N THR A 132 21.33 -8.54 8.46
CA THR A 132 22.21 -8.50 7.29
C THR A 132 23.56 -7.82 7.56
N GLY A 133 23.67 -7.07 8.67
CA GLY A 133 24.77 -6.16 8.97
C GLY A 133 24.74 -4.84 8.19
N GLU A 134 23.72 -4.63 7.35
CA GLU A 134 23.55 -3.43 6.53
C GLU A 134 22.52 -2.49 7.15
N THR A 135 22.76 -1.17 7.05
CA THR A 135 21.73 -0.17 7.33
C THR A 135 20.76 -0.05 6.16
N ILE A 136 19.57 0.52 6.41
CA ILE A 136 18.57 0.79 5.36
C ILE A 136 19.19 1.62 4.23
N SER A 137 19.89 2.71 4.55
CA SER A 137 20.48 3.60 3.55
C SER A 137 21.52 2.90 2.69
N GLN A 138 22.36 2.05 3.29
CA GLN A 138 23.35 1.25 2.54
C GLN A 138 22.69 0.27 1.58
N ARG A 139 21.64 -0.43 2.03
CA ARG A 139 20.91 -1.37 1.17
C ARG A 139 20.16 -0.64 0.05
N ALA A 140 19.51 0.48 0.38
CA ALA A 140 18.78 1.30 -0.56
C ALA A 140 19.67 1.86 -1.66
N GLU A 141 20.85 2.40 -1.32
CA GLU A 141 21.81 2.92 -2.29
C GLU A 141 22.24 1.86 -3.31
N LYS A 142 22.49 0.63 -2.86
CA LYS A 142 22.87 -0.50 -3.74
C LYS A 142 21.81 -0.87 -4.77
N VAL A 143 20.53 -0.73 -4.42
CA VAL A 143 19.42 -1.19 -5.27
C VAL A 143 18.67 -0.06 -5.95
N ALA A 144 18.99 1.21 -5.65
CA ALA A 144 18.26 2.38 -6.13
C ALA A 144 18.11 2.43 -7.66
N SER A 145 19.11 2.02 -8.43
CA SER A 145 19.00 2.01 -9.90
C SER A 145 18.04 0.94 -10.46
N TYR A 146 17.53 0.06 -9.61
CA TYR A 146 16.71 -1.11 -9.98
C TYR A 146 15.30 -1.09 -9.39
N CYS A 147 14.92 -0.02 -8.70
CA CYS A 147 13.60 0.16 -8.11
C CYS A 147 13.14 1.62 -8.20
N SER A 148 11.85 1.85 -7.96
CA SER A 148 11.24 3.17 -7.94
C SER A 148 10.74 3.61 -6.57
N GLY A 149 10.95 2.76 -5.55
CA GLY A 149 10.53 3.04 -4.19
C GLY A 149 10.90 1.95 -3.21
N PHE A 150 10.66 2.23 -1.94
CA PHE A 150 10.95 1.33 -0.84
C PHE A 150 9.71 1.09 0.03
N LEU A 151 9.53 -0.14 0.51
CA LEU A 151 8.60 -0.46 1.59
C LEU A 151 9.43 -0.63 2.87
N CYS A 152 9.34 0.31 3.78
CA CYS A 152 10.10 0.31 5.03
C CYS A 152 9.19 -0.12 6.18
N THR A 153 9.42 -1.33 6.68
CA THR A 153 8.63 -1.90 7.79
C THR A 153 9.37 -1.76 9.11
N PHE A 154 8.74 -1.10 10.08
CA PHE A 154 9.23 -1.03 11.46
C PHE A 154 8.74 -2.26 12.24
N VAL A 155 9.50 -3.35 12.15
CA VAL A 155 9.07 -4.69 12.63
C VAL A 155 8.78 -4.71 14.14
N GLU A 156 9.45 -3.87 14.93
CA GLU A 156 9.25 -3.79 16.38
C GLU A 156 7.82 -3.37 16.78
N ASP A 157 7.14 -2.61 15.92
CA ASP A 157 5.81 -2.05 16.16
C ASP A 157 4.71 -2.77 15.37
N GLU A 158 5.07 -3.75 14.54
CA GLU A 158 4.14 -4.41 13.63
C GLU A 158 3.09 -5.27 14.35
N GLY A 159 1.81 -5.03 14.03
CA GLY A 159 0.67 -5.69 14.68
C GLY A 159 0.44 -5.27 16.14
N CYS A 160 1.19 -4.28 16.65
CA CYS A 160 1.06 -3.78 18.02
C CYS A 160 0.17 -2.52 18.14
N MET A 161 -0.17 -1.87 17.02
CA MET A 161 -0.97 -0.62 16.98
C MET A 161 -0.45 0.45 17.95
N LYS A 162 0.88 0.69 17.95
CA LYS A 162 1.54 1.66 18.84
C LYS A 162 1.74 3.06 18.21
N GLY A 163 1.39 3.22 16.94
CA GLY A 163 1.69 4.38 16.11
C GLY A 163 3.02 4.23 15.37
N ILE A 164 3.15 4.96 14.26
CA ILE A 164 4.43 5.13 13.55
C ILE A 164 5.22 6.25 14.22
N GLN A 165 6.53 6.06 14.38
CA GLN A 165 7.43 7.13 14.82
C GLN A 165 7.65 8.12 13.66
N GLU A 166 6.80 9.16 13.60
CA GLU A 166 6.72 10.13 12.50
C GLU A 166 8.06 10.79 12.21
N GLU A 167 8.82 11.22 13.23
CA GLU A 167 10.14 11.83 13.02
C GLU A 167 11.14 10.86 12.37
N GLN A 168 11.08 9.57 12.74
CA GLN A 168 11.95 8.55 12.14
C GLN A 168 11.57 8.27 10.69
N ALA A 169 10.27 8.21 10.40
CA ALA A 169 9.76 8.00 9.05
C ALA A 169 10.19 9.14 8.11
N LEU A 170 10.06 10.40 8.55
CA LEU A 170 10.46 11.57 7.79
C LEU A 170 11.98 11.64 7.58
N ALA A 171 12.76 11.42 8.64
CA ALA A 171 14.22 11.39 8.53
C ALA A 171 14.70 10.27 7.59
N LEU A 172 14.02 9.12 7.60
CA LEU A 172 14.31 8.03 6.68
C LEU A 172 13.98 8.42 5.24
N ALA A 173 12.81 9.02 4.99
CA ALA A 173 12.42 9.48 3.66
C ALA A 173 13.44 10.47 3.07
N ASP A 174 13.93 11.42 3.88
CA ASP A 174 14.94 12.39 3.46
C ASP A 174 16.31 11.75 3.15
N SER A 175 16.60 10.60 3.76
CA SER A 175 17.87 9.89 3.59
C SER A 175 17.91 8.96 2.38
N LEU A 176 16.76 8.67 1.76
CA LEU A 176 16.63 7.64 0.75
C LEU A 176 16.45 8.23 -0.66
N PRO A 177 17.00 7.56 -1.70
CA PRO A 177 17.01 8.11 -3.05
C PRO A 177 15.66 8.07 -3.77
N HIS A 178 14.67 7.35 -3.22
CA HIS A 178 13.35 7.15 -3.82
C HIS A 178 12.24 7.28 -2.77
N PRO A 179 10.98 7.52 -3.20
CA PRO A 179 9.82 7.55 -2.31
C PRO A 179 9.69 6.29 -1.46
N ILE A 180 9.18 6.46 -0.24
CA ILE A 180 8.97 5.37 0.69
C ILE A 180 7.50 5.17 1.02
N THR A 181 7.14 3.90 1.20
CA THR A 181 5.96 3.46 1.91
C THR A 181 6.39 2.98 3.29
N VAL A 182 5.83 3.55 4.34
CA VAL A 182 6.07 3.11 5.71
C VAL A 182 5.00 2.12 6.15
N ALA A 183 5.41 1.09 6.89
CA ALA A 183 4.53 0.05 7.40
C ALA A 183 4.90 -0.33 8.84
N GLY A 184 3.95 -0.95 9.54
CA GLY A 184 4.12 -1.41 10.92
C GLY A 184 3.70 -0.35 11.94
N GLY A 185 2.84 -0.73 12.88
CA GLY A 185 2.49 0.11 14.03
C GLY A 185 1.31 1.07 13.85
N VAL A 186 0.80 1.33 12.65
CA VAL A 186 -0.32 2.27 12.41
C VAL A 186 -1.50 1.98 13.34
N ALA A 187 -1.93 3.00 14.07
CA ALA A 187 -2.96 2.97 15.09
C ALA A 187 -4.06 4.04 14.86
N LYS A 188 -3.75 5.16 14.20
CA LYS A 188 -4.69 6.30 14.07
C LYS A 188 -4.74 6.84 12.64
N GLY A 189 -5.88 7.40 12.25
CA GLY A 189 -6.02 8.04 10.93
C GLY A 189 -5.18 9.31 10.79
N GLU A 190 -5.09 10.11 11.84
CA GLU A 190 -4.39 11.39 11.84
C GLU A 190 -2.88 11.27 11.51
N GLU A 191 -2.20 10.23 12.00
CA GLU A 191 -0.79 9.99 11.67
C GLU A 191 -0.61 9.64 10.19
N VAL A 192 -1.54 8.87 9.62
CA VAL A 192 -1.52 8.53 8.19
C VAL A 192 -1.72 9.79 7.34
N ALA A 193 -2.66 10.65 7.75
CA ALA A 193 -2.91 11.91 7.06
C ALA A 193 -1.70 12.86 7.10
N ARG A 194 -1.03 12.99 8.26
CA ARG A 194 0.18 13.82 8.38
C ARG A 194 1.33 13.31 7.53
N LEU A 195 1.63 12.01 7.60
CA LEU A 195 2.67 11.37 6.78
C LEU A 195 2.35 11.49 5.29
N SER A 196 1.09 11.31 4.90
CA SER A 196 0.67 11.49 3.50
C SER A 196 0.85 12.92 3.01
N ARG A 197 0.56 13.94 3.84
CA ARG A 197 0.81 15.34 3.49
C ARG A 197 2.29 15.67 3.37
N ALA A 198 3.14 14.94 4.09
CA ALA A 198 4.59 15.02 3.96
C ALA A 198 5.14 14.25 2.73
N GLY A 199 4.27 13.63 1.93
CA GLY A 199 4.64 12.93 0.70
C GLY A 199 5.00 11.46 0.88
N LEU A 200 4.74 10.87 2.05
CA LEU A 200 4.98 9.46 2.30
C LEU A 200 3.72 8.62 2.01
N ASP A 201 3.95 7.39 1.55
CA ASP A 201 2.91 6.37 1.54
C ASP A 201 2.88 5.63 2.88
N VAL A 202 1.70 5.20 3.31
CA VAL A 202 1.53 4.49 4.59
C VAL A 202 0.71 3.23 4.35
N GLN A 203 1.33 2.07 4.53
CA GLN A 203 0.67 0.79 4.38
C GLN A 203 -0.09 0.42 5.66
N VAL A 204 -1.39 0.14 5.52
CA VAL A 204 -2.30 -0.11 6.66
C VAL A 204 -3.06 -1.42 6.48
N GLY A 205 -2.87 -2.35 7.42
CA GLY A 205 -3.62 -3.60 7.53
C GLY A 205 -4.53 -3.58 8.75
N MET A 206 -4.06 -4.13 9.87
CA MET A 206 -4.83 -4.42 11.09
C MET A 206 -5.80 -3.32 11.54
N ALA A 207 -5.36 -2.05 11.54
CA ALA A 207 -6.18 -0.93 12.00
C ALA A 207 -7.45 -0.73 11.17
N MET A 208 -7.39 -1.03 9.86
CA MET A 208 -8.56 -1.00 8.97
C MET A 208 -9.50 -2.18 9.25
N TYR A 209 -8.96 -3.40 9.34
CA TYR A 209 -9.76 -4.61 9.59
C TYR A 209 -10.49 -4.60 10.93
N THR A 210 -9.88 -3.98 11.95
CA THR A 210 -10.44 -3.90 13.30
C THR A 210 -11.30 -2.65 13.54
N GLY A 211 -11.47 -1.79 12.53
CA GLY A 211 -12.29 -0.57 12.62
C GLY A 211 -11.70 0.54 13.50
N HIS A 212 -10.42 0.45 13.87
CA HIS A 212 -9.73 1.52 14.61
C HIS A 212 -9.41 2.73 13.72
N LEU A 213 -9.43 2.53 12.40
CA LEU A 213 -9.18 3.55 11.40
C LEU A 213 -10.26 3.50 10.32
N ASP A 214 -10.91 4.64 10.05
CA ASP A 214 -11.80 4.82 8.89
C ASP A 214 -10.96 5.32 7.70
N PRO A 215 -10.76 4.51 6.64
CA PRO A 215 -9.96 4.91 5.49
C PRO A 215 -10.55 6.12 4.74
N VAL A 216 -11.86 6.35 4.82
CA VAL A 216 -12.51 7.50 4.19
C VAL A 216 -12.02 8.79 4.83
N GLU A 217 -12.04 8.86 6.17
CA GLU A 217 -11.58 10.04 6.88
C GLU A 217 -10.08 10.25 6.66
N VAL A 218 -9.28 9.18 6.60
CA VAL A 218 -7.84 9.29 6.29
C VAL A 218 -7.60 9.94 4.93
N VAL A 219 -8.31 9.53 3.88
CA VAL A 219 -8.15 10.14 2.54
C VAL A 219 -8.55 11.61 2.58
N VAL A 220 -9.67 11.95 3.22
CA VAL A 220 -10.18 13.32 3.29
C VAL A 220 -9.22 14.21 4.10
N GLU A 221 -8.73 13.72 5.24
CA GLU A 221 -7.75 14.40 6.08
C GLU A 221 -6.36 14.47 5.44
N SER A 222 -6.01 13.59 4.51
CA SER A 222 -4.74 13.69 3.78
C SER A 222 -4.71 14.86 2.80
N LEU A 223 -5.88 15.42 2.46
CA LEU A 223 -6.00 16.56 1.56
C LEU A 223 -6.07 17.88 2.33
N ASP A 224 -5.61 18.97 1.70
CA ASP A 224 -5.62 20.31 2.25
C ASP A 224 -6.82 21.12 1.70
N PHE A 225 -7.98 20.88 2.30
CA PHE A 225 -9.21 21.59 1.95
C PHE A 225 -9.27 23.02 2.53
N GLU A 226 -8.38 23.39 3.45
CA GLU A 226 -8.27 24.79 3.88
C GLU A 226 -7.66 25.63 2.77
N LYS A 227 -6.60 25.12 2.14
CA LYS A 227 -5.97 25.75 0.98
C LYS A 227 -6.79 25.60 -0.30
N CYS A 228 -7.50 24.48 -0.46
CA CYS A 228 -8.35 24.23 -1.63
C CYS A 228 -9.74 23.69 -1.22
N PRO A 229 -10.69 24.56 -0.84
CA PRO A 229 -12.01 24.14 -0.37
C PRO A 229 -12.84 23.35 -1.39
N GLN A 230 -12.56 23.57 -2.68
CA GLN A 230 -13.15 22.86 -3.81
C GLN A 230 -12.03 22.25 -4.64
N MET A 231 -11.64 21.03 -4.29
CA MET A 231 -10.52 20.33 -4.91
C MET A 231 -10.88 19.93 -6.35
N PRO A 232 -10.12 20.34 -7.38
CA PRO A 232 -10.31 19.83 -8.73
C PRO A 232 -10.20 18.31 -8.74
N THR A 233 -11.18 17.61 -9.31
CA THR A 233 -11.25 16.15 -9.34
C THR A 233 -11.32 15.67 -10.78
N VAL A 234 -10.27 14.99 -11.22
CA VAL A 234 -10.21 14.38 -12.56
C VAL A 234 -10.97 13.06 -12.52
N VAL A 235 -11.96 12.91 -13.39
CA VAL A 235 -12.81 11.71 -13.42
C VAL A 235 -12.51 10.92 -14.69
N LEU A 236 -12.12 9.66 -14.49
CA LEU A 236 -11.81 8.70 -15.55
C LEU A 236 -12.87 7.59 -15.59
N ASP A 237 -13.04 6.95 -16.74
CA ASP A 237 -13.78 5.68 -16.82
C ASP A 237 -12.89 4.49 -16.44
N GLU A 238 -13.46 3.28 -16.45
CA GLU A 238 -12.74 2.03 -16.14
C GLU A 238 -11.58 1.74 -17.11
N SER A 239 -11.54 2.37 -18.29
CA SER A 239 -10.44 2.27 -19.25
C SER A 239 -9.34 3.32 -19.04
N GLY A 240 -9.53 4.23 -18.09
CA GLY A 240 -8.64 5.36 -17.83
C GLY A 240 -8.91 6.57 -18.73
N GLN A 241 -9.98 6.59 -19.52
CA GLN A 241 -10.32 7.72 -20.37
C GLN A 241 -10.90 8.87 -19.55
N LEU A 242 -10.40 10.09 -19.78
CA LEU A 242 -10.93 11.30 -19.16
C LEU A 242 -12.38 11.54 -19.56
N ILE A 243 -13.29 11.50 -18.59
CA ILE A 243 -14.72 11.80 -18.80
C ILE A 243 -15.02 13.26 -18.47
N MET A 244 -14.50 13.77 -17.35
CA MET A 244 -14.78 15.14 -16.91
C MET A 244 -13.79 15.66 -15.87
N LEU A 245 -13.80 16.99 -15.72
CA LEU A 245 -13.27 17.68 -14.55
C LEU A 245 -14.46 18.04 -13.63
N ALA A 246 -14.43 17.54 -12.41
CA ALA A 246 -15.37 17.87 -11.34
C ALA A 246 -14.65 18.61 -10.20
N TYR A 247 -15.38 18.88 -9.13
CA TYR A 247 -14.83 19.47 -7.91
C TYR A 247 -15.32 18.66 -6.72
N SER A 248 -14.46 18.44 -5.74
CA SER A 248 -14.83 17.77 -4.51
C SER A 248 -14.69 18.69 -3.32
N THR A 249 -15.64 18.62 -2.39
CA THR A 249 -15.54 19.17 -1.04
C THR A 249 -15.26 18.02 -0.07
N PRO A 250 -14.93 18.29 1.21
CA PRO A 250 -14.82 17.22 2.20
C PRO A 250 -16.09 16.35 2.29
N GLU A 251 -17.26 16.97 2.17
CA GLU A 251 -18.55 16.26 2.20
C GLU A 251 -18.76 15.37 0.97
N SER A 252 -18.56 15.92 -0.24
CA SER A 252 -18.77 15.13 -1.46
C SER A 252 -17.80 13.96 -1.56
N LEU A 253 -16.53 14.17 -1.17
CA LEU A 253 -15.51 13.13 -1.19
C LEU A 253 -15.82 12.01 -0.18
N ARG A 254 -16.27 12.35 1.03
CA ARG A 254 -16.71 11.34 2.01
C ARG A 254 -17.83 10.47 1.46
N LEU A 255 -18.84 11.07 0.86
CA LEU A 255 -19.99 10.33 0.31
C LEU A 255 -19.55 9.45 -0.86
N ALA A 256 -18.74 9.97 -1.78
CA ALA A 256 -18.19 9.18 -2.89
C ALA A 256 -17.40 7.95 -2.38
N LEU A 257 -16.55 8.15 -1.38
CA LEU A 257 -15.71 7.12 -0.76
C LEU A 257 -16.45 6.21 0.24
N LYS A 258 -17.68 6.55 0.66
CA LYS A 258 -18.55 5.62 1.42
C LYS A 258 -19.44 4.81 0.49
N GLU A 259 -20.10 5.45 -0.48
CA GLU A 259 -21.11 4.81 -1.35
C GLU A 259 -20.58 4.11 -2.60
N GLY A 260 -19.42 4.53 -3.11
CA GLY A 260 -18.75 3.89 -4.25
C GLY A 260 -19.23 4.48 -5.56
N LYS A 261 -19.56 5.77 -5.53
CA LYS A 261 -20.25 6.49 -6.60
C LYS A 261 -19.57 7.80 -6.93
N GLY A 262 -19.82 8.31 -8.12
CA GLY A 262 -19.37 9.64 -8.55
C GLY A 262 -20.18 10.75 -7.88
N ILE A 263 -19.86 11.08 -6.61
CA ILE A 263 -20.48 12.18 -5.88
C ILE A 263 -19.51 13.36 -5.81
N TYR A 264 -19.94 14.50 -6.34
CA TYR A 264 -19.11 15.70 -6.52
C TYR A 264 -19.82 16.95 -5.99
N PHE A 265 -19.14 18.09 -6.00
CA PHE A 265 -19.73 19.40 -5.72
C PHE A 265 -19.93 20.20 -7.01
N SER A 266 -21.18 20.58 -7.29
CA SER A 266 -21.52 21.41 -8.45
C SER A 266 -21.35 22.89 -8.12
N ARG A 267 -20.33 23.54 -8.71
CA ARG A 267 -20.08 24.97 -8.49
C ARG A 267 -21.17 25.91 -9.03
N SER A 268 -21.89 25.48 -10.07
CA SER A 268 -22.98 26.29 -10.66
C SER A 268 -24.28 26.22 -9.86
N ARG A 269 -24.51 25.09 -9.16
CA ARG A 269 -25.72 24.86 -8.36
C ARG A 269 -25.48 25.04 -6.86
N SER A 270 -24.21 25.08 -6.44
CA SER A 270 -23.78 25.14 -5.05
C SER A 270 -24.33 24.01 -4.18
N GLU A 271 -24.42 22.80 -4.74
CA GLU A 271 -24.96 21.61 -4.10
C GLU A 271 -24.15 20.36 -4.49
N LEU A 272 -24.38 19.26 -3.76
CA LEU A 272 -23.86 17.94 -4.11
C LEU A 272 -24.51 17.44 -5.40
N TRP A 273 -23.71 16.77 -6.22
CA TRP A 273 -24.12 16.24 -7.51
C TRP A 273 -23.61 14.82 -7.68
N GLU A 274 -24.53 13.86 -7.70
CA GLU A 274 -24.27 12.47 -8.06
C GLU A 274 -24.33 12.30 -9.58
N LYS A 275 -23.32 11.66 -10.16
CA LYS A 275 -23.22 11.38 -11.59
C LYS A 275 -22.68 9.97 -11.80
N GLY A 276 -23.45 9.17 -12.54
CA GLY A 276 -23.18 7.74 -12.77
C GLY A 276 -24.19 6.92 -12.00
#